data_AF-A0A2K9P8T9-F1
#
_entry.id   AF-A0A2K9P8T9-F1
#
_cell.length_a   1.000
_cell.length_b   1.000
_cell.length_c   1.000
_cell.angle_alpha   90.00
_cell.angle_beta   90.00
_cell.angle_gamma   90.00
#
_symmetry.space_group_name_H-M   'P 1'
#
loop_
_entity.id
_entity.type
_entity.pdbx_description
1 polymer ?
#
loop_
_entity_poly.entity_id
_entity_poly.type
_entity_poly.pdbx_seq_one_letter_code
_entity_poly.pdbx_strand_id
1 'polypeptide(L)'
;MKIALMMENSQAGKNAIIHRELKAVADEKGFPVFNVGMSDENDHHLTYIHLGIMASILLNSKAVDFVVTGCGTGQGALMSLNIHPGVVCGYCIDPADAFLFAQINNGNALSLPFAKGFGWGAELNVRFIFEKAFTGRNGEGYPPERKEPQVRNAGILNQVKAAVVKDNYLDTLRAIDPELVKTAVSGQRFQQCFFENGQSKEIEAFVREILG
;
A
#
# COMPACT_ATOMS: atom_id res chain seq x y z
N MET A 1 9.21 1.27 10.73
CA MET A 1 8.54 1.63 9.47
C MET A 1 7.19 2.26 9.79
N LYS A 2 6.75 3.25 9.01
CA LYS A 2 5.41 3.85 9.02
C LYS A 2 4.51 3.05 8.07
N ILE A 3 3.36 2.57 8.54
CA ILE A 3 2.48 1.69 7.76
C ILE A 3 1.13 2.37 7.52
N ALA A 4 0.70 2.47 6.27
CA ALA A 4 -0.67 2.90 5.94
C ALA A 4 -1.58 1.70 5.71
N LEU A 5 -2.75 1.67 6.36
CA LEU A 5 -3.88 0.81 5.98
C LEU A 5 -4.86 1.60 5.12
N MET A 6 -5.18 1.08 3.94
CA MET A 6 -6.15 1.72 3.04
C MET A 6 -7.10 0.69 2.42
N MET A 7 -8.39 0.83 2.73
CA MET A 7 -9.46 -0.04 2.25
C MET A 7 -10.51 0.78 1.50
N GLU A 8 -11.17 0.13 0.54
CA GLU A 8 -12.20 0.72 -0.33
C GLU A 8 -13.61 0.22 0.02
N ASN A 9 -14.61 0.89 -0.58
CA ASN A 9 -16.03 0.77 -0.27
C ASN A 9 -16.53 -0.67 -0.10
N SER A 10 -16.16 -1.61 -0.98
CA SER A 10 -16.74 -2.96 -0.95
C SER A 10 -16.35 -3.75 0.30
N GLN A 11 -15.24 -3.38 0.95
CA GLN A 11 -14.71 -4.04 2.14
C GLN A 11 -14.62 -3.13 3.36
N ALA A 12 -15.15 -1.90 3.28
CA ALA A 12 -15.03 -0.90 4.34
C ALA A 12 -15.60 -1.39 5.69
N GLY A 13 -16.68 -2.17 5.68
CA GLY A 13 -17.25 -2.80 6.89
C GLY A 13 -16.30 -3.76 7.63
N LYS A 14 -15.20 -4.20 7.01
CA LYS A 14 -14.16 -5.03 7.64
C LYS A 14 -12.95 -4.24 8.13
N ASN A 15 -12.88 -2.93 7.89
CA ASN A 15 -11.70 -2.13 8.21
C ASN A 15 -11.32 -2.23 9.70
N ALA A 16 -12.28 -2.13 10.61
CA ALA A 16 -12.01 -2.24 12.04
C ALA A 16 -11.33 -3.57 12.42
N ILE A 17 -11.68 -4.69 11.77
CA ILE A 17 -11.06 -6.00 11.99
C ILE A 17 -9.61 -5.95 11.50
N ILE A 18 -9.39 -5.55 10.25
CA ILE A 18 -8.04 -5.53 9.64
C ILE A 18 -7.12 -4.57 10.39
N HIS A 19 -7.63 -3.40 10.76
CA HIS A 19 -6.89 -2.40 11.53
C HIS A 19 -6.45 -2.93 12.89
N ARG A 20 -7.33 -3.64 13.61
CA ARG A 20 -7.02 -4.25 14.90
C ARG A 20 -5.90 -5.28 14.76
N GLU A 21 -5.99 -6.19 13.80
CA GLU A 21 -4.98 -7.23 13.59
C GLU A 21 -3.63 -6.63 13.13
N LEU A 22 -3.67 -5.61 12.27
CA LEU A 22 -2.46 -4.89 11.84
C LEU A 22 -1.79 -4.19 13.03
N LYS A 23 -2.57 -3.49 13.85
CA LYS A 23 -2.07 -2.76 15.00
C LYS A 23 -1.47 -3.70 16.05
N ALA A 24 -2.10 -4.84 16.31
CA ALA A 24 -1.59 -5.83 17.25
C ALA A 24 -0.14 -6.26 16.92
N VAL A 25 0.17 -6.50 15.65
CA VAL A 25 1.52 -6.89 15.21
C VAL A 25 2.46 -5.69 15.09
N ALA A 26 1.97 -4.56 14.58
CA ALA A 26 2.79 -3.38 14.35
C ALA A 26 3.26 -2.71 15.66
N ASP A 27 2.40 -2.70 16.68
CA ASP A 27 2.71 -2.10 17.99
C ASP A 27 3.84 -2.86 18.71
N GLU A 28 3.90 -4.19 18.61
CA GLU A 28 5.03 -4.99 19.15
C GLU A 28 6.39 -4.59 18.58
N LYS A 29 6.38 -4.02 17.37
CA LYS A 29 7.59 -3.60 16.64
C LYS A 29 7.82 -2.08 16.71
N GLY A 30 6.93 -1.34 17.38
CA GLY A 30 6.97 0.13 17.41
C GLY A 30 6.73 0.77 16.05
N PHE A 31 5.98 0.10 15.16
CA PHE A 31 5.66 0.61 13.83
C PHE A 31 4.34 1.39 13.87
N PRO A 32 4.35 2.72 13.69
CA PRO A 32 3.10 3.49 13.69
C PRO A 32 2.23 3.09 12.48
N VAL A 33 0.93 2.90 12.76
CA VAL A 33 -0.10 2.55 11.77
C VAL A 33 -1.02 3.74 11.54
N PHE A 34 -1.21 4.08 10.27
CA PHE A 34 -2.11 5.15 9.81
C PHE A 34 -3.27 4.52 9.03
N ASN A 35 -4.49 4.60 9.55
CA ASN A 35 -5.69 4.10 8.86
C ASN A 35 -6.25 5.20 7.96
N VAL A 36 -5.81 5.23 6.70
CA VAL A 36 -6.01 6.37 5.77
C VAL A 36 -7.07 6.13 4.70
N GLY A 37 -7.53 4.88 4.54
CA GLY A 37 -8.68 4.55 3.68
C GLY A 37 -10.03 4.72 4.39
N MET A 38 -11.06 4.04 3.89
CA MET A 38 -12.38 4.00 4.53
C MET A 38 -12.35 3.22 5.84
N SER A 39 -12.93 3.75 6.92
CA SER A 39 -13.09 3.05 8.20
C SER A 39 -14.38 2.25 8.32
N ASP A 40 -15.38 2.61 7.53
CA ASP A 40 -16.70 2.00 7.48
C ASP A 40 -17.42 2.42 6.19
N GLU A 41 -18.61 1.88 5.95
CA GLU A 41 -19.36 2.04 4.70
C GLU A 41 -19.91 3.47 4.48
N ASN A 42 -19.95 4.32 5.52
CA ASN A 42 -20.45 5.70 5.45
C ASN A 42 -19.32 6.75 5.37
N ASP A 43 -18.07 6.32 5.37
CA ASP A 43 -16.90 7.19 5.30
C ASP A 43 -16.73 7.80 3.89
N HIS A 44 -15.76 8.71 3.75
CA HIS A 44 -15.31 9.27 2.48
C HIS A 44 -15.10 8.16 1.44
N HIS A 45 -15.96 8.14 0.42
CA HIS A 45 -16.07 7.00 -0.48
C HIS A 45 -14.82 6.83 -1.35
N LEU A 46 -14.21 5.65 -1.28
CA LEU A 46 -13.04 5.27 -2.05
C LEU A 46 -13.31 3.99 -2.82
N THR A 47 -12.77 3.90 -4.03
CA THR A 47 -12.68 2.67 -4.83
C THR A 47 -11.25 2.17 -4.86
N TYR A 48 -11.02 0.93 -5.30
CA TYR A 48 -9.66 0.41 -5.45
C TYR A 48 -8.76 1.24 -6.40
N ILE A 49 -9.34 2.03 -7.33
CA ILE A 49 -8.60 2.98 -8.19
C ILE A 49 -7.98 4.12 -7.35
N HIS A 50 -8.76 4.66 -6.42
CA HIS A 50 -8.28 5.70 -5.51
C HIS A 50 -7.15 5.19 -4.61
N LEU A 51 -7.21 3.91 -4.18
CA LEU A 51 -6.17 3.31 -3.36
C LEU A 51 -4.81 3.28 -4.08
N GLY A 52 -4.77 3.06 -5.40
CA GLY A 52 -3.54 3.16 -6.19
C GLY A 52 -2.92 4.55 -6.15
N ILE A 53 -3.74 5.58 -6.36
CA ILE A 53 -3.32 6.99 -6.33
C ILE A 53 -2.83 7.36 -4.92
N MET A 54 -3.56 6.97 -3.88
CA MET A 54 -3.18 7.19 -2.49
C MET A 54 -1.83 6.55 -2.15
N ALA A 55 -1.64 5.27 -2.50
CA ALA A 55 -0.39 4.55 -2.26
C ALA A 55 0.79 5.21 -2.99
N SER A 56 0.58 5.60 -4.25
CA SER A 56 1.56 6.34 -5.05
C SER A 56 2.04 7.59 -4.34
N ILE A 57 1.12 8.44 -3.88
CA ILE A 57 1.45 9.70 -3.21
C ILE A 57 2.13 9.44 -1.87
N LEU A 58 1.60 8.56 -1.04
CA LEU A 58 2.12 8.29 0.31
C LEU A 58 3.53 7.68 0.28
N LEU A 59 3.79 6.74 -0.63
CA LEU A 59 5.09 6.07 -0.76
C LEU A 59 6.14 6.97 -1.43
N ASN A 60 5.81 7.63 -2.55
CA ASN A 60 6.77 8.49 -3.26
C ASN A 60 7.10 9.77 -2.46
N SER A 61 6.18 10.26 -1.62
CA SER A 61 6.45 11.36 -0.68
C SER A 61 7.19 10.92 0.58
N LYS A 62 7.40 9.61 0.79
CA LYS A 62 7.94 9.04 2.03
C LYS A 62 7.11 9.38 3.29
N ALA A 63 5.82 9.69 3.10
CA ALA A 63 4.89 9.85 4.21
C ALA A 63 4.73 8.54 4.98
N VAL A 64 4.75 7.41 4.27
CA VAL A 64 4.82 6.06 4.84
C VAL A 64 5.88 5.22 4.14
N ASP A 65 6.30 4.14 4.79
CA ASP A 65 7.29 3.20 4.27
C ASP A 65 6.63 1.95 3.66
N PHE A 66 5.40 1.62 4.10
CA PHE A 66 4.68 0.44 3.66
C PHE A 66 3.17 0.68 3.58
N VAL A 67 2.51 0.02 2.64
CA VAL A 67 1.04 0.05 2.48
C VAL A 67 0.44 -1.35 2.64
N VAL A 68 -0.59 -1.45 3.47
CA VAL A 68 -1.51 -2.60 3.50
C VAL A 68 -2.82 -2.16 2.86
N THR A 69 -3.25 -2.90 1.86
CA THR A 69 -4.47 -2.64 1.11
C THR A 69 -5.17 -3.94 0.72
N GLY A 70 -6.27 -3.83 -0.02
CA GLY A 70 -7.01 -4.96 -0.55
C GLY A 70 -8.39 -4.56 -1.03
N CYS A 71 -9.07 -5.53 -1.61
CA CYS A 71 -10.48 -5.46 -1.97
C CYS A 71 -11.08 -6.87 -1.85
N GLY A 72 -12.28 -7.11 -2.39
CA GLY A 72 -12.92 -8.42 -2.26
C GLY A 72 -12.01 -9.61 -2.65
N THR A 73 -11.24 -9.48 -3.73
CA THR A 73 -10.26 -10.50 -4.18
C THR A 73 -8.81 -10.04 -4.07
N GLY A 74 -8.55 -8.81 -3.63
CA GLY A 74 -7.23 -8.16 -3.67
C GLY A 74 -6.73 -7.78 -5.08
N GLN A 75 -7.35 -8.27 -6.16
CA GLN A 75 -6.82 -8.09 -7.53
C GLN A 75 -6.96 -6.65 -8.03
N GLY A 76 -8.11 -6.00 -7.82
CA GLY A 76 -8.33 -4.63 -8.26
C GLY A 76 -7.33 -3.65 -7.65
N ALA A 77 -7.13 -3.74 -6.32
CA ALA A 77 -6.15 -2.94 -5.61
C ALA A 77 -4.71 -3.30 -6.05
N LEU A 78 -4.38 -4.58 -6.21
CA LEU A 78 -3.07 -5.02 -6.70
C LEU A 78 -2.70 -4.37 -8.05
N MET A 79 -3.61 -4.43 -9.02
CA MET A 79 -3.40 -3.85 -10.35
C MET A 79 -3.31 -2.32 -10.27
N SER A 80 -4.21 -1.69 -9.51
CA SER A 80 -4.23 -0.24 -9.34
C SER A 80 -2.96 0.29 -8.69
N LEU A 81 -2.41 -0.39 -7.68
CA LEU A 81 -1.17 0.05 -7.04
C LEU A 81 0.04 -0.16 -7.96
N ASN A 82 0.11 -1.28 -8.68
CA ASN A 82 1.28 -1.61 -9.51
C ASN A 82 1.41 -0.79 -10.80
N ILE A 83 0.41 -0.02 -11.21
CA ILE A 83 0.59 0.91 -12.34
C ILE A 83 1.48 2.12 -11.95
N HIS A 84 1.58 2.43 -10.65
CA HIS A 84 2.33 3.59 -10.20
C HIS A 84 3.84 3.29 -10.05
N PRO A 85 4.71 4.21 -10.49
CA PRO A 85 6.14 4.11 -10.25
C PRO A 85 6.42 4.32 -8.75
N GLY A 86 7.48 3.68 -8.23
CA GLY A 86 7.79 3.70 -6.80
C GLY A 86 6.87 2.84 -5.91
N VAL A 87 5.85 2.20 -6.49
CA VAL A 87 4.95 1.26 -5.77
C VAL A 87 5.16 -0.15 -6.29
N VAL A 88 5.53 -1.07 -5.39
CA VAL A 88 5.67 -2.50 -5.67
C VAL A 88 4.73 -3.24 -4.73
N CYS A 89 3.58 -3.64 -5.25
CA CYS A 89 2.51 -4.26 -4.47
C CYS A 89 2.45 -5.77 -4.73
N GLY A 90 2.61 -6.57 -3.68
CA GLY A 90 2.47 -8.02 -3.73
C GLY A 90 1.03 -8.45 -3.47
N TYR A 91 0.60 -9.56 -4.10
CA TYR A 91 -0.61 -10.26 -3.69
C TYR A 91 -0.26 -11.21 -2.54
N CYS A 92 -1.05 -11.21 -1.47
CA CYS A 92 -0.77 -12.01 -0.28
C CYS A 92 -2.03 -12.73 0.18
N ILE A 93 -2.01 -14.06 0.23
CA ILE A 93 -3.13 -14.87 0.69
C ILE A 93 -2.81 -15.67 1.95
N ASP A 94 -1.52 -15.95 2.19
CA ASP A 94 -1.06 -16.67 3.36
C ASP A 94 0.28 -16.12 3.91
N PRO A 95 0.74 -16.59 5.09
CA PRO A 95 1.96 -16.08 5.71
C PRO A 95 3.26 -16.42 4.94
N ALA A 96 3.26 -17.49 4.13
CA ALA A 96 4.42 -17.83 3.32
C ALA A 96 4.59 -16.83 2.18
N ASP A 97 3.49 -16.40 1.54
CA ASP A 97 3.52 -15.33 0.55
C ASP A 97 4.13 -14.05 1.13
N ALA A 98 3.71 -13.65 2.33
CA ALA A 98 4.20 -12.46 3.00
C ALA A 98 5.73 -12.50 3.21
N PHE A 99 6.22 -13.65 3.68
CA PHE A 99 7.64 -13.89 3.87
C PHE A 99 8.39 -13.86 2.53
N LEU A 100 7.93 -14.63 1.53
CA LEU A 100 8.58 -14.73 0.23
C LEU A 100 8.59 -13.39 -0.51
N PHE A 101 7.51 -12.62 -0.42
CA PHE A 101 7.46 -11.27 -0.97
C PHE A 101 8.50 -10.34 -0.33
N ALA A 102 8.61 -10.36 1.00
CA ALA A 102 9.62 -9.58 1.72
C ALA A 102 11.05 -9.98 1.32
N GLN A 103 11.33 -11.27 1.15
CA GLN A 103 12.68 -11.75 0.82
C GLN A 103 13.05 -11.60 -0.66
N ILE A 104 12.13 -11.91 -1.58
CA ILE A 104 12.40 -11.99 -3.01
C ILE A 104 12.14 -10.66 -3.71
N ASN A 105 10.99 -10.04 -3.43
CA ASN A 105 10.55 -8.84 -4.14
C ASN A 105 10.97 -7.55 -3.45
N ASN A 106 11.10 -7.58 -2.11
CA ASN A 106 11.42 -6.43 -1.28
C ASN A 106 10.54 -5.20 -1.63
N GLY A 107 9.25 -5.45 -1.84
CA GLY A 107 8.29 -4.40 -2.18
C GLY A 107 7.82 -3.61 -0.98
N ASN A 108 6.94 -2.64 -1.22
CA ASN A 108 6.48 -1.67 -0.23
C ASN A 108 4.95 -1.61 -0.08
N ALA A 109 4.22 -2.58 -0.67
CA ALA A 109 2.80 -2.72 -0.47
C ALA A 109 2.33 -4.18 -0.54
N LEU A 110 1.26 -4.51 0.18
CA LEU A 110 0.54 -5.79 0.05
C LEU A 110 -0.95 -5.56 -0.20
N SER A 111 -1.50 -6.31 -1.15
CA SER A 111 -2.93 -6.38 -1.43
C SER A 111 -3.50 -7.75 -1.05
N LEU A 112 -4.49 -7.74 -0.15
CA LEU A 112 -5.10 -8.95 0.41
C LEU A 112 -6.57 -9.13 -0.09
N PRO A 113 -7.08 -10.37 -0.16
CA PRO A 113 -8.50 -10.64 -0.41
C PRO A 113 -9.33 -10.57 0.88
N PHE A 114 -10.13 -9.52 1.05
CA PHE A 114 -10.98 -9.36 2.25
C PHE A 114 -12.39 -9.94 2.09
N ALA A 115 -12.72 -10.60 0.97
CA ALA A 115 -13.97 -11.34 0.80
C ALA A 115 -13.75 -12.78 0.31
N LYS A 116 -13.03 -12.97 -0.80
CA LYS A 116 -12.77 -14.30 -1.36
C LYS A 116 -11.88 -15.11 -0.41
N GLY A 117 -12.45 -16.17 0.18
CA GLY A 117 -11.77 -16.98 1.18
C GLY A 117 -11.73 -16.37 2.58
N PHE A 118 -12.42 -15.24 2.79
CA PHE A 118 -12.47 -14.55 4.07
C PHE A 118 -13.64 -15.08 4.91
N GLY A 119 -13.44 -16.25 5.53
CA GLY A 119 -14.41 -16.93 6.39
C GLY A 119 -13.98 -16.96 7.86
N TRP A 120 -14.35 -18.03 8.56
CA TRP A 120 -13.99 -18.22 9.96
C TRP A 120 -12.47 -18.32 10.14
N GLY A 121 -11.91 -17.54 11.07
CA GLY A 121 -10.46 -17.47 11.33
C GLY A 121 -9.66 -16.67 10.30
N ALA A 122 -10.31 -16.00 9.34
CA ALA A 122 -9.60 -15.18 8.36
C ALA A 122 -8.85 -13.99 9.00
N GLU A 123 -9.35 -13.45 10.12
CA GLU A 123 -8.66 -12.43 10.90
C GLU A 123 -7.36 -12.96 11.53
N LEU A 124 -7.32 -14.24 11.92
CA LEU A 124 -6.09 -14.89 12.39
C LEU A 124 -5.08 -15.04 11.26
N ASN A 125 -5.54 -15.46 10.06
CA ASN A 125 -4.67 -15.52 8.88
C ASN A 125 -4.09 -14.14 8.53
N VAL A 126 -4.90 -13.08 8.60
CA VAL A 126 -4.45 -11.70 8.42
C VAL A 126 -3.36 -11.33 9.44
N ARG A 127 -3.55 -11.67 10.73
CA ARG A 127 -2.51 -11.47 11.75
C ARG A 127 -1.22 -12.21 11.40
N PHE A 128 -1.30 -13.48 11.02
CA PHE A 128 -0.13 -14.29 10.66
C PHE A 128 0.59 -13.74 9.42
N ILE A 129 -0.14 -13.22 8.44
CA ILE A 129 0.42 -12.49 7.30
C ILE A 129 1.24 -11.30 7.79
N PHE A 130 0.68 -10.45 8.67
CA PHE A 130 1.40 -9.29 9.18
C PHE A 130 2.62 -9.67 10.02
N GLU A 131 2.52 -10.73 10.84
CA GLU A 131 3.66 -11.26 11.59
C GLU A 131 4.82 -11.61 10.63
N LYS A 132 4.54 -12.24 9.49
CA LYS A 132 5.58 -12.58 8.51
C LYS A 132 6.03 -11.40 7.65
N ALA A 133 5.12 -10.52 7.24
CA ALA A 133 5.44 -9.34 6.43
C ALA A 133 6.40 -8.38 7.15
N PHE A 134 6.33 -8.30 8.48
CA PHE A 134 7.08 -7.33 9.28
C PHE A 134 8.16 -7.97 10.16
N THR A 135 8.61 -9.19 9.85
CA THR A 135 9.64 -9.89 10.63
C THR A 135 10.97 -9.98 9.89
N GLY A 136 12.06 -9.73 10.62
CA GLY A 136 13.41 -9.88 10.12
C GLY A 136 13.83 -8.75 9.17
N ARG A 137 14.80 -9.07 8.31
CA ARG A 137 15.27 -8.18 7.24
C ARG A 137 14.60 -8.56 5.93
N ASN A 138 14.42 -7.58 5.05
CA ASN A 138 13.85 -7.79 3.71
C ASN A 138 14.97 -7.86 2.66
N GLY A 139 14.67 -8.46 1.50
CA GLY A 139 15.60 -8.50 0.36
C GLY A 139 16.81 -9.41 0.57
N GLU A 140 16.75 -10.38 1.50
CA GLU A 140 17.83 -11.36 1.69
C GLU A 140 17.74 -12.53 0.69
N GLY A 141 16.71 -12.57 -0.15
CA GLY A 141 16.48 -13.60 -1.14
C GLY A 141 15.99 -14.92 -0.54
N TYR A 142 15.20 -15.65 -1.32
CA TYR A 142 14.80 -17.01 -0.97
C TYR A 142 14.68 -17.90 -2.23
N PRO A 143 15.32 -19.08 -2.26
CA PRO A 143 16.28 -19.55 -1.27
C PRO A 143 17.54 -18.65 -1.25
N PRO A 144 18.33 -18.61 -0.15
CA PRO A 144 19.39 -17.60 0.04
C PRO A 144 20.45 -17.57 -1.07
N GLU A 145 20.76 -18.70 -1.69
CA GLU A 145 21.67 -18.83 -2.83
C GLU A 145 21.18 -18.12 -4.10
N ARG A 146 19.92 -17.69 -4.15
CA ARG A 146 19.32 -16.93 -5.25
C ARG A 146 19.22 -15.43 -4.95
N LYS A 147 19.79 -14.93 -3.85
CA LYS A 147 19.74 -13.51 -3.46
C LYS A 147 20.19 -12.56 -4.57
N GLU A 148 21.37 -12.79 -5.14
CA GLU A 148 21.96 -11.87 -6.12
C GLU A 148 21.07 -11.63 -7.35
N PRO A 149 20.59 -12.66 -8.10
CA PRO A 149 19.71 -12.42 -9.23
C PRO A 149 18.35 -11.84 -8.81
N GLN A 150 17.84 -12.16 -7.62
CA GLN A 150 16.56 -11.62 -7.12
C GLN A 150 16.65 -10.12 -6.83
N VAL A 151 17.67 -9.69 -6.09
CA VAL A 151 17.91 -8.26 -5.79
C VAL A 151 18.15 -7.47 -7.08
N ARG A 152 18.94 -8.02 -8.01
CA ARG A 152 19.16 -7.40 -9.32
C ARG A 152 17.85 -7.21 -10.09
N ASN A 153 17.01 -8.24 -10.16
CA ASN A 153 15.76 -8.19 -10.91
C ASN A 153 14.72 -7.26 -10.27
N ALA A 154 14.66 -7.17 -8.93
CA ALA A 154 13.84 -6.19 -8.24
C ALA A 154 14.26 -4.74 -8.60
N GLY A 155 15.57 -4.49 -8.70
CA GLY A 155 16.11 -3.22 -9.20
C GLY A 155 15.72 -2.92 -10.65
N ILE A 156 15.81 -3.91 -11.54
CA ILE A 156 15.40 -3.77 -12.95
C ILE A 156 13.90 -3.48 -13.06
N LEU A 157 13.04 -4.13 -12.26
CA LEU A 157 11.60 -3.85 -12.25
C LEU A 157 11.31 -2.37 -11.95
N ASN A 158 12.03 -1.77 -10.99
CA ASN A 158 11.88 -0.36 -10.68
C ASN A 158 12.30 0.53 -11.85
N GLN A 159 13.36 0.17 -12.58
CA GLN A 159 13.78 0.89 -13.80
C GLN A 159 12.74 0.79 -14.91
N VAL A 160 12.19 -0.41 -15.15
CA VAL A 160 11.13 -0.62 -16.15
C VAL A 160 9.89 0.20 -15.80
N LYS A 161 9.46 0.20 -14.54
CA LYS A 161 8.31 0.99 -14.08
C LYS A 161 8.51 2.49 -14.28
N ALA A 162 9.71 3.00 -14.03
CA ALA A 162 10.04 4.41 -14.27
C ALA A 162 10.04 4.76 -15.77
N ALA A 163 10.41 3.82 -16.65
CA ALA A 163 10.49 4.05 -18.09
C ALA A 163 9.13 4.02 -18.82
N VAL A 164 8.09 3.41 -18.24
CA VAL A 164 6.76 3.28 -18.86
C VAL A 164 5.78 4.38 -18.42
N VAL A 165 6.22 5.29 -17.56
CA VAL A 165 5.46 6.46 -17.11
C VAL A 165 6.08 7.73 -17.72
N LYS A 166 5.45 8.90 -17.50
CA LYS A 166 6.05 10.15 -17.96
C LYS A 166 7.35 10.45 -17.19
N ASP A 167 8.28 11.14 -17.84
CA ASP A 167 9.59 11.50 -17.26
C ASP A 167 9.48 12.20 -15.90
N ASN A 168 8.46 13.05 -15.74
CA ASN A 168 8.11 13.63 -14.46
C ASN A 168 6.95 12.85 -13.82
N TYR A 169 7.19 12.33 -12.61
CA TYR A 169 6.21 11.65 -11.79
C TYR A 169 4.91 12.46 -11.60
N LEU A 170 5.01 13.76 -11.30
CA LEU A 170 3.84 14.61 -11.08
C LEU A 170 3.04 14.84 -12.37
N ASP A 171 3.69 14.83 -13.52
CA ASP A 171 2.97 14.93 -14.81
C ASP A 171 2.18 13.67 -15.13
N THR A 172 2.60 12.52 -14.58
CA THR A 172 1.79 11.30 -14.61
C THR A 172 0.53 11.48 -13.76
N LEU A 173 0.64 12.03 -12.55
CA LEU A 173 -0.54 12.30 -11.70
C LEU A 173 -1.48 13.34 -12.31
N ARG A 174 -0.95 14.42 -12.89
CA ARG A 174 -1.74 15.45 -13.60
C ARG A 174 -2.48 14.94 -14.83
N ALA A 175 -2.07 13.80 -15.38
CA ALA A 175 -2.72 13.19 -16.54
C ALA A 175 -3.93 12.32 -16.18
N ILE A 176 -4.05 11.94 -14.91
CA ILE A 176 -5.21 11.21 -14.40
C ILE A 176 -6.39 12.20 -14.35
N ASP A 177 -7.62 11.68 -14.49
CA ASP A 177 -8.84 12.45 -14.23
C ASP A 177 -8.70 13.22 -12.90
N PRO A 178 -8.76 14.57 -12.92
CA PRO A 178 -8.60 15.39 -11.73
C PRO A 178 -9.55 15.01 -10.59
N GLU A 179 -10.77 14.54 -10.89
CA GLU A 179 -11.73 14.15 -9.87
C GLU A 179 -11.32 12.87 -9.14
N LEU A 180 -10.66 11.93 -9.83
CA LEU A 180 -10.09 10.74 -9.20
C LEU A 180 -8.95 11.12 -8.25
N VAL A 181 -8.06 12.03 -8.68
CA VAL A 181 -6.94 12.48 -7.85
C VAL A 181 -7.47 13.25 -6.63
N LYS A 182 -8.41 14.18 -6.85
CA LYS A 182 -9.04 14.96 -5.79
C LYS A 182 -9.74 14.08 -4.77
N THR A 183 -10.53 13.11 -5.23
CA THR A 183 -11.19 12.15 -4.34
C THR A 183 -10.19 11.34 -3.55
N ALA A 184 -9.10 10.86 -4.16
CA ALA A 184 -8.06 10.10 -3.47
C ALA A 184 -7.39 10.88 -2.33
N VAL A 185 -7.22 12.20 -2.46
CA VAL A 185 -6.50 13.03 -1.48
C VAL A 185 -7.41 13.79 -0.50
N SER A 186 -8.73 13.76 -0.68
CA SER A 186 -9.66 14.56 0.12
C SER A 186 -9.95 14.01 1.52
N GLY A 187 -9.69 12.73 1.78
CA GLY A 187 -9.98 12.11 3.09
C GLY A 187 -9.17 12.74 4.23
N GLN A 188 -9.82 13.08 5.35
CA GLN A 188 -9.18 13.77 6.48
C GLN A 188 -7.98 12.98 7.05
N ARG A 189 -8.12 11.66 7.22
CA ARG A 189 -7.03 10.80 7.73
C ARG A 189 -5.88 10.67 6.74
N PHE A 190 -6.17 10.67 5.44
CA PHE A 190 -5.13 10.73 4.40
C PHE A 190 -4.35 12.03 4.51
N GLN A 191 -5.04 13.17 4.51
CA GLN A 191 -4.40 14.49 4.58
C GLN A 191 -3.55 14.64 5.83
N GLN A 192 -4.07 14.24 6.99
CA GLN A 192 -3.32 14.26 8.25
C GLN A 192 -2.03 13.45 8.13
N CYS A 193 -2.12 12.17 7.75
CA CYS A 193 -0.94 11.31 7.57
C CYS A 193 0.06 11.92 6.58
N PHE A 194 -0.42 12.40 5.44
CA PHE A 194 0.40 12.94 4.37
C PHE A 194 1.12 14.23 4.77
N PHE A 195 0.40 15.24 5.27
CA PHE A 195 0.98 16.54 5.60
C PHE A 195 1.88 16.49 6.85
N GLU A 196 1.59 15.63 7.82
CA GLU A 196 2.44 15.49 9.01
C GLU A 196 3.74 14.72 8.74
N ASN A 197 3.76 13.80 7.76
CA ASN A 197 4.86 12.84 7.60
C ASN A 197 5.58 12.91 6.25
N GLY A 198 5.00 13.59 5.25
CA GLY A 198 5.54 13.72 3.90
C GLY A 198 6.86 14.48 3.87
N GLN A 199 7.78 14.05 3.01
CA GLN A 199 9.13 14.60 2.89
C GLN A 199 9.39 15.26 1.52
N SER A 200 8.47 15.14 0.56
CA SER A 200 8.57 15.75 -0.75
C SER A 200 7.74 17.02 -0.84
N LYS A 201 8.42 18.18 -0.84
CA LYS A 201 7.76 19.49 -0.99
C LYS A 201 7.02 19.64 -2.31
N GLU A 202 7.49 19.02 -3.38
CA GLU A 202 6.85 19.07 -4.70
C GLU A 202 5.54 18.29 -4.72
N ILE A 203 5.52 17.09 -4.12
CA ILE A 203 4.29 16.30 -3.98
C ILE A 203 3.32 17.00 -3.02
N GLU A 204 3.82 17.60 -1.94
CA GLU A 204 2.99 18.40 -1.02
C GLU A 204 2.34 19.58 -1.75
N ALA A 205 3.10 20.35 -2.51
CA ALA A 205 2.59 21.47 -3.29
C ALA A 205 1.52 21.01 -4.30
N PHE A 206 1.75 19.90 -5.00
CA PHE A 206 0.78 19.30 -5.90
C PHE A 206 -0.53 18.91 -5.19
N VAL A 207 -0.46 18.25 -4.03
CA VAL A 207 -1.66 17.87 -3.29
C VAL A 207 -2.42 19.10 -2.77
N ARG A 208 -1.72 20.15 -2.33
CA ARG A 208 -2.35 21.42 -1.95
C ARG A 208 -3.08 22.07 -3.12
N GLU A 209 -2.48 22.09 -4.31
CA GLU A 209 -3.10 22.58 -5.55
C GLU A 209 -4.41 21.84 -5.88
N ILE A 210 -4.43 20.52 -5.71
CA ILE A 210 -5.63 19.70 -5.96
C ILE A 210 -6.76 19.96 -4.94
N LEU A 211 -6.40 20.27 -3.69
CA LEU A 211 -7.37 20.51 -2.61
C LEU A 211 -8.03 21.90 -2.69
N GLY A 212 -7.34 22.89 -3.29
CA GLY A 212 -7.80 24.29 -3.37
C GLY A 212 -7.31 25.11 -2.18
#